data_AF-E1RD90-F1
#
_entry.id   AF-E1RD90-F1
#
_cell.length_a   1.000
_cell.length_b   1.000
_cell.length_c   1.000
_cell.angle_alpha   90.00
_cell.angle_beta   90.00
_cell.angle_gamma   90.00
#
_symmetry.space_group_name_H-M   'P 1'
#
loop_
_entity.id
_entity.type
_entity.pdbx_description
1 polymer ?
#
loop_
_entity_poly.entity_id
_entity_poly.type
_entity_poly.pdbx_seq_one_letter_code
_entity_poly.pdbx_strand_id
1 'polypeptide(L)' 'MQDIKVSNAVYNEILSRKKAGETISKTLERELKPKGKSKALQELESIGKGKFYKRSEVEKMI' A
#
# COMPACT_ATOMS: atom_id res chain seq x y z
N MET A 1 7.17 13.45 10.43
CA MET A 1 5.85 13.98 10.03
C MET A 1 6.07 14.81 8.78
N GLN A 2 5.27 14.61 7.73
CA GLN A 2 5.37 15.36 6.47
C GLN A 2 4.02 16.00 6.19
N ASP A 3 4.05 17.22 5.65
CA ASP A 3 2.85 17.96 5.32
C ASP A 3 2.57 17.86 3.82
N ILE A 4 1.29 17.64 3.48
CA ILE A 4 0.82 17.59 2.10
C ILE A 4 -0.29 18.62 1.91
N LYS A 5 -0.29 19.30 0.76
CA LYS A 5 -1.38 20.19 0.37
C LYS A 5 -2.40 19.39 -0.42
N VAL A 6 -3.67 19.49 -0.02
CA VAL A 6 -4.81 18.87 -0.70
C VAL A 6 -5.89 19.92 -0.91
N SER A 7 -6.81 19.67 -1.84
CA SER A 7 -7.98 20.54 -2.01
C SER A 7 -8.94 20.41 -0.82
N ASN A 8 -9.73 21.46 -0.56
CA ASN A 8 -10.73 21.45 0.50
C ASN A 8 -11.73 20.30 0.34
N ALA A 9 -12.09 19.95 -0.90
CA ALA A 9 -13.00 18.84 -1.18
C ALA A 9 -12.43 17.50 -0.66
N VAL A 10 -11.16 17.22 -0.97
CA VAL A 10 -10.48 16.00 -0.51
C VAL A 10 -10.33 15.99 1.01
N TYR A 11 -9.99 17.14 1.60
CA TYR A 11 -9.86 17.25 3.05
C TYR A 11 -11.19 16.96 3.77
N ASN A 12 -12.29 17.54 3.29
CA ASN A 12 -13.63 17.31 3.84
C ASN A 12 -14.07 15.84 3.69
N GLU A 13 -13.74 15.21 2.57
CA GLU A 13 -13.98 13.78 2.38
C GLU A 13 -13.22 12.93 3.41
N ILE A 14 -11.93 13.21 3.64
CA ILE A 14 -11.14 12.50 4.66
C ILE A 14 -11.76 12.68 6.05
N LEU A 15 -12.17 13.90 6.40
CA LEU A 15 -12.83 14.18 7.67
C LEU A 15 -14.15 13.42 7.84
N SER A 16 -14.94 13.28 6.78
CA SER A 16 -16.22 12.55 6.82
C SER A 16 -16.05 11.06 7.16
N ARG A 17 -14.88 10.47 6.87
CA ARG A 17 -14.55 9.06 7.11
C ARG A 17 -13.77 8.85 8.41
N LYS A 18 -13.35 9.93 9.06
CA LYS A 18 -12.52 9.90 10.26
C LYS A 18 -13.34 9.42 11.46
N LYS A 19 -12.78 8.48 12.25
CA LYS A 19 -13.38 8.07 13.52
C LYS A 19 -12.97 9.03 14.66
N ALA A 20 -13.78 9.08 15.72
CA ALA A 20 -13.47 9.89 16.89
C ALA A 20 -12.09 9.48 17.47
N GLY A 21 -11.28 10.47 17.85
CA GLY A 21 -9.93 10.25 18.41
C GLY A 21 -8.85 9.78 17.43
N GLU A 22 -9.16 9.51 16.16
CA GLU A 22 -8.16 9.14 15.16
C GLU A 22 -7.38 10.34 14.62
N THR A 23 -6.16 10.12 14.12
CA THR A 23 -5.42 11.11 13.32
C THR A 23 -5.75 10.95 11.84
N ILE A 24 -5.54 12.01 11.04
CA ILE A 24 -5.72 11.96 9.58
C ILE A 24 -4.90 10.82 8.96
N SER A 25 -3.63 10.67 9.34
CA SER A 25 -2.75 9.61 8.82
C SER A 25 -3.32 8.22 9.09
N LYS A 26 -3.83 7.97 10.30
CA LYS A 26 -4.42 6.68 10.69
C LYS A 26 -5.73 6.41 9.94
N THR A 27 -6.52 7.44 9.66
CA THR A 27 -7.69 7.33 8.78
C THR A 27 -7.26 6.93 7.36
N LEU A 28 -6.25 7.57 6.78
CA LEU A 28 -5.74 7.23 5.44
C LEU A 28 -5.21 5.80 5.37
N GLU A 29 -4.40 5.38 6.34
CA GLU A 29 -3.86 4.02 6.39
C GLU A 29 -4.96 2.95 6.44
N ARG A 30 -6.06 3.22 7.14
CA ARG A 30 -7.18 2.28 7.23
C ARG A 30 -7.99 2.23 5.93
N GLU A 31 -8.37 3.40 5.41
CA GLU A 31 -9.25 3.50 4.24
C GLU A 31 -8.54 3.12 2.94
N LEU A 32 -7.26 3.48 2.82
CA LEU A 32 -6.45 3.26 1.63
C LEU A 32 -5.53 2.05 1.76
N LYS A 33 -5.69 1.23 2.82
CA LYS A 33 -4.90 0.02 2.97
C LYS A 33 -5.09 -0.85 1.72
N PRO A 34 -4.00 -1.24 1.04
CA PRO A 34 -4.11 -2.16 -0.07
C PRO A 34 -4.78 -3.45 0.40
N LYS A 35 -5.92 -3.81 -0.20
CA LYS A 35 -6.65 -5.05 0.12
C LYS A 35 -5.87 -6.32 -0.24
N GLY A 36 -4.80 -6.18 -1.00
CA GLY A 36 -3.87 -7.25 -1.36
C GLY A 36 -2.45 -6.73 -1.45
N LYS A 37 -1.48 -7.66 -1.38
CA LYS A 37 -0.08 -7.34 -1.65
C LYS A 37 0.06 -7.07 -3.16
N SER A 38 0.80 -6.04 -3.54
CA SER A 38 1.20 -5.86 -4.93
C SER A 38 2.02 -7.08 -5.39
N LYS A 39 2.03 -7.38 -6.70
CA LYS A 39 2.88 -8.45 -7.25
C LYS A 39 4.34 -8.29 -6.80
N ALA A 40 4.87 -7.06 -6.86
CA ALA A 40 6.21 -6.75 -6.38
C ALA A 40 6.43 -7.07 -4.90
N LEU A 41 5.47 -6.78 -4.02
CA LEU A 41 5.55 -7.15 -2.60
C LEU A 41 5.50 -8.67 -2.40
N GLN A 42 4.68 -9.39 -3.18
CA GLN A 42 4.62 -10.86 -3.14
C GLN A 42 5.93 -11.50 -3.62
N GLU A 43 6.55 -10.94 -4.66
CA GLU A 43 7.84 -11.38 -5.18
C GLU A 43 8.96 -11.16 -4.15
N LEU A 44 9.03 -9.97 -3.54
CA LEU A 44 10.00 -9.66 -2.48
C LEU A 44 9.86 -10.59 -1.26
N GLU A 45 8.64 -10.88 -0.82
CA GLU A 45 8.42 -11.83 0.26
C GLU A 45 8.79 -13.27 -0.12
N SER A 46 8.59 -13.66 -1.37
CA SER A 46 8.99 -14.98 -1.87
C SER A 46 10.51 -15.12 -1.86
N ILE A 47 11.23 -14.08 -2.28
CA ILE A 47 12.69 -13.98 -2.20
C ILE A 47 13.15 -14.05 -0.74
N GLY A 48 12.53 -13.29 0.17
CA GLY A 48 12.85 -13.30 1.60
C GLY A 48 12.62 -14.65 2.28
N LYS A 49 11.72 -15.49 1.73
CA LYS A 49 11.50 -16.88 2.15
C LYS A 49 12.46 -17.89 1.49
N GLY A 50 13.46 -17.41 0.73
CA GLY A 50 14.45 -18.24 0.06
C GLY A 50 13.98 -18.83 -1.28
N LYS A 51 12.88 -18.34 -1.84
CA LYS A 51 12.39 -18.79 -3.14
C LYS A 51 13.08 -17.99 -4.25
N PHE A 52 14.09 -18.60 -4.85
CA PHE A 52 14.83 -18.04 -5.98
C PHE A 52 14.48 -18.80 -7.25
N TYR A 53 14.32 -18.07 -8.35
CA TYR A 53 14.09 -18.65 -9.67
C TYR A 53 15.41 -18.70 -10.44
N LYS A 54 15.66 -19.80 -11.15
CA LYS A 54 16.78 -19.85 -12.10
C LYS A 54 16.41 -19.06 -13.34
N ARG A 55 17.41 -18.44 -13.98
CA ARG A 55 17.23 -17.64 -15.20
C ARG A 55 16.46 -18.40 -16.28
N SER A 56 16.75 -19.69 -16.45
CA SER A 56 16.08 -20.57 -17.43
C SER A 56 14.61 -20.87 -17.13
N GLU A 57 14.15 -20.69 -15.88
CA GLU A 57 12.74 -20.86 -15.50
C GLU A 57 11.95 -19.59 -15.80
N VAL A 58 12.55 -18.41 -15.61
CA VAL A 58 11.95 -17.11 -15.91
C VAL A 58 11.83 -16.89 -17.42
N GLU A 59 12.85 -17.25 -18.19
CA GLU A 59 12.85 -17.13 -19.66
C GLU A 59 11.75 -17.95 -20.35
N LYS A 60 11.16 -18.95 -19.69
CA LYS A 60 10.04 -19.75 -20.21
C LYS A 60 8.66 -19.17 -19.89
N MET A 61 8.58 -18.18 -19.00
CA MET A 61 7.34 -17.55 -18.54
C MET A 61 7.03 -16.23 -19.26
N ILE A 62 7.90 -15.79 -20.17
CA ILE A 62 7.77 -14.60 -21.04
C ILE A 62 7.31 -15.07 -22.42
#